data_AF-A0A1L9BP02-F1
#
_entry.id   AF-A0A1L9BP02-F1
#
_cell.length_a   1.000
_cell.length_b   1.000
_cell.length_c   1.000
_cell.angle_alpha   90.00
_cell.angle_beta   90.00
_cell.angle_gamma   90.00
#
_symmetry.space_group_name_H-M   'P 1'
#
loop_
_entity.id
_entity.type
_entity.pdbx_description
1 polymer ?
#
loop_
_entity_poly.entity_id
_entity_poly.type
_entity_poly.pdbx_seq_one_letter_code
_entity_poly.pdbx_strand_id
1 'polypeptide(L)' 'MLNNIGLPGLLLIVVVALVLFGKGKISSVMGEVGSGLTAFKKGLREADLPESTHGSVAPNLDAPSRTDKHSVETRT' A
#
# COMPACT_ATOMS: atom_id res chain seq x y z
N MET A 1 -18.60 26.89 15.74
CA MET A 1 -19.51 25.84 15.25
C MET A 1 -19.03 25.15 13.96
N LEU A 2 -17.93 25.56 13.30
CA LEU A 2 -17.44 24.97 12.03
C LEU A 2 -16.23 24.01 12.16
N ASN A 3 -15.77 23.75 13.39
CA ASN A 3 -14.55 22.96 13.65
C ASN A 3 -14.68 21.46 13.31
N ASN A 4 -15.85 21.02 12.83
CA ASN A 4 -16.15 19.63 12.53
C ASN A 4 -16.14 19.30 11.03
N ILE A 5 -15.85 20.26 10.14
CA ILE A 5 -15.95 20.03 8.68
C ILE A 5 -14.61 19.64 8.05
N GLY A 6 -13.47 20.01 8.64
CA GLY A 6 -12.16 19.70 8.07
C GLY A 6 -11.86 18.21 8.07
N LEU A 7 -11.48 17.68 9.23
CA LEU A 7 -11.06 16.28 9.38
C LEU A 7 -12.25 15.29 9.29
N PRO A 8 -13.39 15.52 9.97
CA PRO A 8 -14.55 14.63 9.88
C PRO A 8 -15.27 14.68 8.53
N GLY A 9 -15.30 15.84 7.86
CA GLY A 9 -15.91 15.97 6.53
C GLY A 9 -15.11 15.24 5.45
N LEU A 10 -13.78 15.30 5.50
CA LEU A 10 -12.92 14.54 4.60
C LEU A 10 -13.12 13.02 4.78
N LEU A 11 -13.26 12.56 6.03
CA LEU A 11 -13.52 11.15 6.32
C LEU A 11 -14.85 10.68 5.71
N LEU A 12 -15.90 11.50 5.80
CA LEU A 12 -17.20 11.22 5.17
C LEU A 12 -17.08 11.10 3.65
N ILE A 13 -16.31 11.99 3.00
CA ILE A 13 -16.08 11.93 1.55
C ILE A 13 -15.34 10.64 1.16
N VAL A 14 -14.31 10.25 1.91
CA VAL A 14 -13.56 9.00 1.66
C VAL A 14 -14.46 7.77 1.80
N VAL A 15 -15.34 7.74 2.81
CA VAL A 15 -16.30 6.66 3.00
C VAL A 15 -17.29 6.58 1.84
N VAL A 16 -17.87 7.71 1.43
CA VAL A 16 -18.80 7.77 0.30
C VAL A 16 -18.12 7.33 -1.00
N ALA A 17 -16.90 7.82 -1.27
CA ALA A 17 -16.12 7.41 -2.43
C ALA A 17 -15.83 5.90 -2.40
N LEU A 18 -15.48 5.33 -1.24
CA LEU A 18 -15.24 3.89 -1.10
C LEU A 18 -16.49 3.06 -1.37
N VAL A 19 -17.69 3.56 -1.02
CA VAL A 19 -18.97 2.91 -1.32
C VAL A 19 -19.30 2.96 -2.81
N LEU A 20 -19.11 4.10 -3.47
CA LEU A 20 -19.40 4.27 -4.91
C LEU A 20 -18.43 3.50 -5.81
N PHE A 21 -17.14 3.59 -5.50
CA PHE A 21 -16.10 2.96 -6.32
C PHE A 21 -15.78 1.52 -5.87
N GLY A 22 -16.11 1.17 -4.63
CA GLY A 22 -15.86 -0.15 -4.04
C GLY A 22 -14.39 -0.37 -3.67
N LYS A 23 -14.13 -1.07 -2.55
CA LYS A 23 -12.78 -1.37 -2.05
C LYS A 23 -11.83 -2.04 -3.08
N GLY A 24 -12.38 -2.78 -4.03
CA GLY A 24 -11.59 -3.48 -5.06
C GLY A 24 -10.97 -2.55 -6.11
N LYS A 25 -11.70 -1.53 -6.57
CA LYS A 25 -11.21 -0.63 -7.63
C LYS A 25 -10.18 0.37 -7.11
N ILE A 26 -10.40 0.93 -5.92
CA ILE A 26 -9.42 1.84 -5.29
C ILE A 26 -8.08 1.15 -5.06
N SER A 27 -8.07 -0.11 -4.58
CA SER A 27 -6.82 -0.82 -4.28
C SER A 27 -5.94 -1.04 -5.52
N SER A 28 -6.56 -1.35 -6.67
CA SER A 28 -5.83 -1.54 -7.92
C SER A 28 -5.21 -0.22 -8.41
N VAL A 29 -5.99 0.86 -8.40
CA VAL A 29 -5.54 2.18 -8.86
C VAL A 29 -4.51 2.77 -7.92
N MET A 30 -4.65 2.59 -6.61
CA MET A 30 -3.68 3.08 -5.63
C MET A 30 -2.31 2.39 -5.76
N GLY A 31 -2.29 1.13 -6.20
CA GLY A 31 -1.05 0.41 -6.52
C GLY A 31 -0.31 1.03 -7.71
N GLU A 32 -1.01 1.20 -8.84
CA GLU A 32 -0.44 1.78 -10.06
C GLU A 32 0.00 3.24 -9.87
N VAL A 33 -0.83 4.05 -9.21
CA VAL A 33 -0.53 5.45 -8.86
C VAL A 33 0.60 5.53 -7.84
N GLY A 34 0.64 4.64 -6.85
CA GLY A 34 1.68 4.58 -5.83
C GLY A 34 3.06 4.26 -6.41
N SER A 35 3.14 3.32 -7.36
CA SER A 35 4.36 3.01 -8.10
C SER A 35 4.83 4.21 -8.95
N GLY A 36 3.91 4.89 -9.63
CA GLY A 36 4.22 6.10 -10.42
C GLY A 36 4.74 7.24 -9.54
N LEU A 37 4.09 7.51 -8.41
CA LEU A 37 4.53 8.53 -7.45
C LEU A 37 5.88 8.17 -6.81
N THR A 38 6.13 6.88 -6.54
CA THR A 38 7.41 6.40 -6.00
C THR A 38 8.55 6.58 -6.99
N ALA A 39 8.33 6.24 -8.26
CA ALA A 39 9.29 6.46 -9.34
C ALA A 39 9.55 7.96 -9.56
N PHE A 40 8.50 8.78 -9.51
CA PHE A 40 8.62 10.24 -9.60
C PHE A 40 9.43 10.82 -8.44
N LYS A 41 9.15 10.41 -7.20
CA LYS A 41 9.93 10.82 -6.02
C LYS A 41 11.39 10.38 -6.12
N LYS A 42 11.64 9.17 -6.62
CA LYS A 42 13.00 8.63 -6.80
C LYS A 42 13.76 9.43 -7.86
N GLY A 43 13.14 9.71 -9.01
CA GLY A 43 13.75 10.51 -10.09
C GLY A 43 14.07 11.95 -9.66
N LEU A 44 13.24 12.57 -8.82
CA LEU A 44 13.56 13.89 -8.24
C LEU A 44 14.78 13.84 -7.31
N ARG A 45 14.91 12.79 -6.49
CA ARG A 45 16.06 12.63 -5.57
C ARG A 45 17.36 12.30 -6.31
N GLU A 46 17.27 11.62 -7.46
CA GLU A 46 18.40 11.36 -8.35
C GLU A 46 18.83 12.62 -9.13
N ALA A 47 17.94 13.60 -9.31
CA ALA A 47 18.29 14.88 -9.93
C ALA A 47 19.10 15.81 -9.00
N ASP A 48 18.86 15.72 -7.69
CA ASP A 48 19.55 16.54 -6.68
C ASP A 48 20.87 15.92 -6.17
N LEU A 49 21.16 14.64 -6.46
CA LEU A 49 22.40 13.98 -6.05
C LEU A 49 23.10 13.30 -7.25
N PRO A 50 24.35 13.67 -7.58
CA PRO A 50 25.13 12.88 -8.51
C PRO A 50 25.48 11.53 -7.85
N GLU A 51 25.12 10.45 -8.55
CA GLU A 51 25.55 9.05 -8.35
C GLU A 51 24.61 8.09 -7.58
N SER A 52 24.11 7.11 -8.36
CA SER A 52 23.82 5.69 -8.08
C SER A 52 23.27 5.27 -6.71
N THR A 53 22.06 4.72 -6.69
CA THR A 53 21.78 3.42 -6.05
C THR A 53 20.53 2.76 -6.63
N HIS A 54 20.77 1.61 -7.26
CA HIS A 54 19.78 0.58 -7.55
C HIS A 54 19.16 0.08 -6.24
N GLY A 55 18.01 0.65 -5.85
CA GLY A 55 17.22 0.21 -4.71
C GLY A 55 15.88 -0.37 -5.17
N SER A 56 15.85 -1.70 -5.28
CA SER A 56 14.63 -2.53 -5.28
C SER A 56 13.94 -2.41 -3.93
N VAL A 57 12.66 -2.09 -3.92
CA VAL A 57 11.76 -2.42 -2.80
C VAL A 57 10.45 -2.90 -3.41
N ALA A 58 10.45 -4.15 -3.89
CA ALA A 58 9.25 -4.95 -3.73
C ALA A 58 9.06 -5.11 -2.21
N PRO A 59 7.87 -4.83 -1.64
CA PRO A 59 7.55 -5.33 -0.32
C PRO A 59 7.68 -6.84 -0.43
N ASN A 60 8.68 -7.40 0.24
CA ASN A 60 8.79 -8.84 0.38
C ASN A 60 7.57 -9.26 1.23
N LEU A 61 6.52 -9.77 0.57
CA LEU A 61 5.41 -10.45 1.24
C LEU A 61 5.88 -11.83 1.73
N ASP A 62 6.92 -11.86 2.56
CA ASP A 62 7.16 -12.97 3.47
C ASP A 62 6.13 -12.84 4.60
N ALA A 63 4.89 -13.21 4.31
CA ALA A 63 3.97 -13.64 5.33
C ALA A 63 4.33 -15.10 5.69
N PRO A 64 4.89 -15.40 6.88
CA PRO A 64 4.91 -16.77 7.35
C PRO A 64 3.51 -17.07 7.89
N SER A 65 2.52 -17.17 7.01
CA SER A 65 1.24 -17.81 7.32
C SER A 65 1.25 -19.25 6.79
N ARG A 66 2.32 -20.00 7.10
CA ARG A 66 2.25 -21.46 7.16
C ARG A 66 1.72 -21.85 8.54
N THR A 67 0.40 -21.92 8.62
CA THR A 67 -0.28 -22.77 9.60
C THR A 67 0.11 -24.22 9.29
N ASP A 68 1.14 -24.74 9.97
CA ASP A 68 1.43 -26.17 9.98
C ASP A 68 0.33 -26.90 10.76
N LYS A 69 -0.70 -27.32 10.03
CA LYS A 69 -1.55 -28.46 10.39
C LYS A 69 -1.35 -29.51 9.31
N HIS A 70 -0.43 -30.45 9.48
CA HIS A 70 -0.66 -31.86 9.10
C HIS A 70 0.44 -32.79 9.61
N SER A 71 0.01 -33.75 10.42
CA SER A 71 0.40 -35.17 10.39
C SER A 71 1.88 -35.54 10.34
N VAL A 72 2.41 -35.97 11.49
CA VAL A 72 3.34 -37.11 11.53
C VAL A 72 2.86 -38.04 12.64
N GLU A 73 1.83 -38.82 12.30
CA GLU A 73 1.72 -40.21 12.73
C GLU A 73 3.02 -40.94 12.36
N THR A 74 3.36 -41.99 13.14
CA THR A 74 4.50 -42.92 12.95
C THR A 74 5.75 -42.62 13.78
N ARG A 75 5.62 -42.68 15.12
CA ARG A 75 6.65 -43.34 15.95
C ARG A 75 6.12 -43.70 17.33
N THR A 76 5.44 -44.84 17.45
CA THR A 76 5.47 -45.70 18.65
C THR A 76 5.08 -47.10 18.23
#